data_AF-W6TYF4-F1
#
_entry.id   AF-W6TYF4-F1
#
_cell.length_a   1.000
_cell.length_b   1.000
_cell.length_c   1.000
_cell.angle_alpha   90.00
_cell.angle_beta   90.00
_cell.angle_gamma   90.00
#
_symmetry.space_group_name_H-M   'P 1'
#
loop_
_entity.id
_entity.type
_entity.pdbx_description
1 polymer ?
#
loop_
_entity_poly.entity_id
_entity_poly.type
_entity_poly.pdbx_seq_one_letter_code
_entity_poly.pdbx_strand_id
1 'polypeptide(L)'
;MNSKKRGKVKRCDTSGGESQPSPFELEVCKYLYRNLPSSEGRLGGCCVNYFYASNAVECLLQSKWADPLAKVKHPGSVQFSNSDVVVRFMGKLLEKKLIGRYGA
;
A
#
# COMPACT_ATOMS: atom_id res chain seq x y z
N MET A 1 30.68 13.18 -13.51
CA MET A 1 29.62 14.00 -12.86
C MET A 1 28.29 13.42 -13.37
N ASN A 2 27.38 12.79 -12.62
CA ASN A 2 26.88 13.08 -11.29
C ASN A 2 26.37 11.78 -10.62
N SER A 3 26.78 11.57 -9.38
CA SER A 3 26.60 10.36 -8.59
C SER A 3 25.22 10.31 -7.94
N LYS A 4 24.23 9.66 -8.56
CA LYS A 4 22.95 9.38 -7.87
C LYS A 4 23.06 8.11 -7.02
N LYS A 5 23.79 8.27 -5.92
CA LYS A 5 23.94 7.32 -4.81
C LYS A 5 22.55 7.04 -4.25
N ARG A 6 21.94 5.93 -4.69
CA ARG A 6 20.67 5.43 -4.15
C ARG A 6 20.91 5.10 -2.69
N GLY A 7 20.56 6.03 -1.81
CA GLY A 7 20.67 5.89 -0.37
C GLY A 7 19.96 4.63 0.07
N LYS A 8 20.70 3.76 0.76
CA LYS A 8 20.15 2.58 1.43
C LYS A 8 19.30 3.11 2.58
N VAL A 9 18.02 3.37 2.31
CA VAL A 9 17.04 3.74 3.33
C VAL A 9 17.02 2.60 4.34
N LYS A 10 17.56 2.86 5.54
CA LYS A 10 17.41 2.00 6.71
C LYS A 10 15.91 1.80 6.85
N ARG A 11 15.45 0.59 6.54
CA ARG A 11 14.05 0.20 6.65
C ARG A 11 13.63 0.54 8.07
N CYS A 12 12.72 1.51 8.20
CA CYS A 12 12.06 1.75 9.45
C CYS A 12 11.17 0.53 9.67
N ASP A 13 11.68 -0.37 10.51
CA ASP A 13 10.97 -1.50 11.04
C ASP A 13 9.97 -0.95 12.05
N THR A 14 8.89 -0.32 11.54
CA THR A 14 7.76 0.07 12.39
C THR A 14 6.95 -1.17 12.69
N SER A 15 7.46 -1.91 13.66
CA SER A 15 6.74 -2.34 14.86
C SER A 15 5.41 -3.05 14.61
N GLY A 16 5.45 -4.38 14.71
CA GLY A 16 4.28 -5.24 14.74
C GLY A 16 3.31 -4.94 15.89
N GLY A 17 2.07 -5.38 15.69
CA GLY A 17 1.01 -5.31 16.69
C GLY A 17 -0.37 -5.72 16.16
N GLU A 18 -0.65 -7.02 16.21
CA GLU A 18 -1.95 -7.59 16.65
C GLU A 18 -3.15 -7.70 15.70
N SER A 19 -2.95 -7.74 14.39
CA SER A 19 -3.88 -8.47 13.52
C SER A 19 -3.10 -9.06 12.36
N GLN A 20 -2.97 -10.38 12.27
CA GLN A 20 -2.22 -10.99 11.17
C GLN A 20 -2.80 -10.48 9.83
N PRO A 21 -2.03 -9.70 9.04
CA PRO A 21 -2.49 -9.31 7.73
C PRO A 21 -2.68 -10.56 6.89
N SER A 22 -3.80 -10.63 6.17
CA SER A 22 -3.99 -11.70 5.20
C SER A 22 -2.83 -11.67 4.20
N PRO A 23 -2.32 -12.82 3.73
CA PRO A 23 -1.29 -12.85 2.70
C PRO A 23 -1.66 -12.00 1.48
N PHE A 24 -2.95 -11.91 1.17
CA PHE A 24 -3.49 -11.02 0.14
C PHE A 24 -3.24 -9.54 0.45
N GLU A 25 -3.58 -9.08 1.67
CA GLU A 25 -3.40 -7.68 2.08
C GLU A 25 -1.92 -7.30 2.08
N LEU A 26 -1.06 -8.20 2.53
CA LEU A 26 0.39 -8.00 2.52
C LEU A 26 0.93 -7.89 1.09
N GLU A 27 0.41 -8.70 0.16
CA GLU A 27 0.78 -8.64 -1.26
C GLU A 27 0.31 -7.33 -1.90
N VAL A 28 -0.92 -6.90 -1.60
CA VAL A 28 -1.46 -5.61 -2.04
C VAL A 28 -0.61 -4.46 -1.51
N CYS A 29 -0.28 -4.43 -0.22
CA CYS A 29 0.59 -3.40 0.36
C CYS A 29 1.97 -3.36 -0.31
N LYS A 30 2.58 -4.53 -0.57
CA LYS A 30 3.86 -4.61 -1.29
C LYS A 30 3.75 -4.09 -2.72
N TYR A 31 2.65 -4.39 -3.41
CA TYR A 31 2.38 -3.89 -4.76
C TYR A 31 2.20 -2.37 -4.75
N LEU A 32 1.41 -1.83 -3.82
CA LEU A 32 1.22 -0.39 -3.63
C LEU A 32 2.56 0.31 -3.39
N TYR A 33 3.39 -0.21 -2.47
CA TYR A 33 4.71 0.36 -2.18
C TYR A 33 5.64 0.41 -3.42
N ARG A 34 5.49 -0.54 -4.35
CA ARG A 34 6.38 -0.70 -5.49
C ARG A 34 5.90 0.01 -6.76
N ASN A 35 4.59 0.22 -6.91
CA ASN A 35 3.99 0.84 -8.08
C ASN A 35 3.56 2.28 -7.86
N LEU A 36 3.30 2.68 -6.61
CA LEU A 36 2.91 4.06 -6.35
C LEU A 36 4.12 5.00 -6.37
N PRO A 37 3.95 6.23 -6.90
CA PRO A 37 4.87 7.32 -6.67
C PRO A 37 4.80 7.71 -5.19
N SER A 38 5.58 7.02 -4.36
CA SER A 38 5.74 7.32 -2.96
C SER A 38 6.76 8.44 -2.81
N SER A 39 6.37 9.50 -2.10
CA SER A 39 7.30 10.56 -1.72
C SER A 39 7.79 10.30 -0.31
N GLU A 40 9.10 10.46 -0.12
CA GLU A 40 9.69 10.42 1.21
C GLU A 40 9.38 11.77 1.90
N GLY A 41 8.78 11.71 3.08
CA GLY A 41 8.50 12.84 3.94
C GLY A 41 9.06 12.61 5.34
N ARG A 42 9.15 13.66 6.15
CA ARG A 42 9.39 13.51 7.60
C ARG A 42 8.09 13.77 8.36
N LEU A 43 7.68 12.79 9.16
CA LEU A 43 6.62 12.94 10.16
C LEU A 43 7.22 12.71 11.54
N GLY A 44 7.15 13.73 12.41
CA GLY A 44 7.65 13.62 13.79
C GLY A 44 9.13 13.22 13.90
N GLY A 45 9.96 13.61 12.93
CA GLY A 45 11.38 13.21 12.87
C GLY A 45 11.64 11.81 12.29
N CYS A 46 10.59 11.05 11.96
CA CYS A 46 10.70 9.77 11.28
C CYS A 46 10.53 9.95 9.77
N CYS A 47 11.40 9.33 8.96
CA CYS A 47 11.22 9.30 7.51
C CYS A 47 10.10 8.31 7.17
N VAL A 48 9.02 8.83 6.59
CA VAL A 48 7.84 8.07 6.17
C VAL A 48 7.69 8.16 4.66
N ASN A 49 7.15 7.12 4.05
CA ASN A 49 6.70 7.17 2.66
C ASN A 49 5.20 7.46 2.67
N TYR A 50 4.80 8.55 2.02
CA TYR A 50 3.39 8.89 1.85
C TYR A 50 2.99 8.77 0.39
N PHE A 51 1.70 8.53 0.18
CA PHE A 51 1.09 8.41 -1.14
C PHE A 51 -0.29 9.06 -1.11
N TYR A 52 -0.75 9.49 -2.28
CA TYR A 52 -2.11 10.00 -2.44
C TYR A 52 -3.09 8.84 -2.61
N ALA A 53 -4.22 8.92 -1.90
CA ALA A 53 -5.27 7.90 -1.99
C ALA A 53 -5.78 7.73 -3.43
N SER A 54 -5.91 8.81 -4.19
CA SER A 54 -6.35 8.78 -5.59
C SER A 54 -5.43 7.90 -6.45
N ASN A 55 -4.12 8.14 -6.39
CA ASN A 55 -3.13 7.33 -7.12
C ASN A 55 -3.17 5.86 -6.68
N ALA A 56 -3.36 5.62 -5.37
CA ALA A 56 -3.48 4.26 -4.84
C ALA A 56 -4.70 3.53 -5.40
N VAL A 57 -5.83 4.23 -5.56
CA VAL A 57 -7.05 3.67 -6.15
C VAL A 57 -6.83 3.32 -7.62
N GLU A 58 -6.25 4.24 -8.39
CA GLU A 58 -5.93 4.01 -9.80
C GLU A 58 -4.95 2.85 -10.00
N CYS A 59 -3.89 2.77 -9.20
CA CYS A 59 -2.96 1.64 -9.25
C CYS A 59 -3.63 0.30 -8.94
N LEU A 60 -4.58 0.25 -8.01
CA LEU A 60 -5.30 -0.99 -7.69
C LEU A 60 -6.31 -1.37 -8.77
N LEU A 61 -6.95 -0.38 -9.40
CA LEU A 61 -7.84 -0.59 -10.55
C LEU A 61 -7.10 -1.02 -11.83
N GLN A 62 -5.81 -0.73 -11.94
CA GLN A 62 -4.96 -1.22 -13.04
C GLN A 62 -4.20 -2.51 -12.68
N SER A 63 -4.35 -3.00 -11.45
CA SER A 63 -3.59 -4.14 -10.95
C SER A 63 -4.15 -5.49 -11.43
N LYS A 64 -3.36 -6.54 -11.20
CA LYS A 64 -3.78 -7.94 -11.39
C LYS A 64 -5.01 -8.35 -10.57
N TRP A 65 -5.54 -7.52 -9.68
CA TRP A 65 -6.74 -7.82 -8.90
C TRP A 65 -8.00 -7.12 -9.42
N ALA A 66 -7.84 -6.15 -10.33
CA ALA A 66 -8.96 -5.53 -11.03
C ALA A 66 -9.44 -6.38 -12.21
N ASP A 67 -8.52 -7.13 -12.80
CA ASP A 67 -8.82 -7.97 -13.94
C ASP A 67 -9.66 -9.19 -13.52
N PRO A 68 -10.88 -9.36 -14.06
CA PRO A 68 -11.77 -10.49 -13.70
C PRO A 68 -11.24 -11.85 -14.13
N LEU A 69 -10.27 -11.89 -15.05
CA LEU A 69 -9.63 -13.11 -15.52
C LEU A 69 -8.43 -13.51 -14.65
N ALA A 70 -7.91 -12.60 -13.83
CA ALA A 70 -6.82 -12.91 -12.93
C ALA A 70 -7.34 -13.79 -11.80
N LYS A 71 -7.12 -15.10 -11.91
CA LYS A 71 -7.41 -16.07 -10.85
C LYS A 71 -6.59 -15.74 -9.62
N VAL A 72 -7.13 -14.92 -8.73
CA VAL A 72 -6.49 -14.59 -7.47
C VAL A 72 -6.54 -15.83 -6.58
N LYS A 73 -5.41 -16.51 -6.43
CA LYS A 73 -5.26 -17.75 -5.66
C LYS A 73 -5.26 -17.53 -4.13
N HIS A 74 -5.91 -16.48 -3.62
CA HIS A 74 -5.96 -16.21 -2.19
C HIS A 74 -7.37 -16.43 -1.62
N PRO A 75 -7.55 -17.27 -0.59
CA PRO A 75 -8.81 -17.35 0.12
C PRO A 75 -9.09 -15.98 0.78
N GLY A 76 -10.19 -15.32 0.40
CA GLY A 76 -10.53 -13.97 0.86
C GLY A 76 -10.01 -12.82 -0.02
N SER A 77 -9.58 -13.11 -1.25
CA SER A 77 -9.23 -12.08 -2.25
C SER A 77 -10.39 -11.12 -2.51
N VAL A 78 -10.11 -9.82 -2.52
CA VAL A 78 -11.05 -8.81 -3.01
C VAL A 78 -10.73 -8.52 -4.46
N GLN A 79 -11.72 -8.62 -5.34
CA GLN A 79 -11.59 -8.21 -6.72
C GLN A 79 -11.89 -6.71 -6.83
N PHE A 80 -10.97 -5.94 -7.39
CA PHE A 80 -11.09 -4.49 -7.50
C PHE A 80 -11.81 -4.09 -8.79
N SER A 81 -13.10 -4.39 -8.89
CA SER A 81 -13.89 -4.01 -10.07
C SER A 81 -14.28 -2.53 -10.09
N ASN A 82 -14.38 -1.90 -8.92
CA ASN A 82 -14.82 -0.50 -8.78
C ASN A 82 -13.94 0.24 -7.77
N SER A 83 -13.84 1.56 -7.95
CA SER A 83 -13.16 2.45 -6.99
C SER A 83 -13.76 2.34 -5.58
N ASP A 84 -15.07 2.17 -5.45
CA ASP A 84 -15.74 1.95 -4.17
C ASP A 84 -15.19 0.73 -3.42
N VAL A 85 -15.04 -0.41 -4.12
CA VAL A 85 -14.50 -1.65 -3.53
C VAL A 85 -13.07 -1.45 -3.05
N VAL A 86 -12.28 -0.70 -3.83
CA VAL A 86 -10.90 -0.36 -3.48
C VAL A 86 -10.84 0.54 -2.24
N VAL A 87 -11.69 1.57 -2.17
CA VAL A 87 -11.76 2.49 -1.02
C VAL A 87 -12.18 1.73 0.25
N ARG A 88 -13.18 0.85 0.15
CA ARG A 88 -13.59 -0.03 1.25
C ARG A 88 -12.46 -0.95 1.70
N PHE A 89 -11.66 -1.47 0.76
CA PHE A 89 -10.49 -2.28 1.07
C PHE A 89 -9.38 -1.47 1.77
N MET A 90 -9.06 -0.26 1.29
CA MET A 90 -8.12 0.63 1.97
C MET A 90 -8.59 1.00 3.38
N GLY A 91 -9.90 1.17 3.59
CA GLY A 91 -10.49 1.34 4.92
C GLY A 91 -10.15 0.19 5.87
N LYS A 92 -10.20 -1.06 5.39
CA LYS A 92 -9.77 -2.24 6.17
C LYS A 92 -8.27 -2.23 6.48
N LEU A 93 -7.44 -1.80 5.52
CA LEU A 93 -5.99 -1.67 5.74
C LEU A 93 -5.67 -0.62 6.83
N LEU A 94 -6.44 0.47 6.88
CA LEU A 94 -6.34 1.50 7.93
C LEU A 94 -6.74 0.95 9.30
N GLU A 95 -7.83 0.19 9.37
CA GLU A 95 -8.31 -0.45 10.60
C GLU A 95 -7.28 -1.45 11.15
N LYS A 96 -6.65 -2.23 10.26
CA LYS A 96 -5.58 -3.18 10.58
C LYS A 96 -4.21 -2.54 10.83
N LYS A 97 -4.12 -1.20 10.84
CA LYS A 97 -2.87 -0.44 11.03
C LYS A 97 -1.77 -0.78 10.01
N LEU A 98 -2.13 -1.33 8.84
CA LEU A 98 -1.19 -1.65 7.76
C LEU A 98 -0.77 -0.41 6.99
N ILE A 99 -1.66 0.59 6.94
CA ILE A 99 -1.39 1.93 6.44
C ILE A 99 -1.87 2.94 7.47
N GLY A 100 -1.22 4.09 7.55
CA GLY A 100 -1.64 5.21 8.40
C GLY A 100 -2.37 6.27 7.58
N ARG A 101 -3.47 6.82 8.11
CA ARG A 101 -3.98 8.10 7.60
C ARG A 101 -3.20 9.22 8.27
N TYR A 102 -2.63 10.11 7.48
CA TYR A 102 -2.16 11.39 7.97
C TYR A 102 -3.24 12.42 7.65
N GLY A 103 -4.03 12.77 8.65
CA GLY A 103 -4.98 13.88 8.61
C GLY A 103 -4.65 14.76 9.80
N ALA A 104 -4.33 16.02 9.54
CA ALA A 104 -4.39 17.07 10.56
C ALA A 104 -5.85 17.26 10.99
#